data_AF-A0A1E3UK93-F1
#
_entry.id   AF-A0A1E3UK93-F1
#
_cell.length_a   1.000
_cell.length_b   1.000
_cell.length_c   1.000
_cell.angle_alpha   90.00
_cell.angle_beta   90.00
_cell.angle_gamma   90.00
#
_symmetry.space_group_name_H-M   'P 1'
#
loop_
_entity.id
_entity.type
_entity.pdbx_description
1 polymer ?
#
loop_
_entity_poly.entity_id
_entity_poly.type
_entity_poly.pdbx_seq_one_letter_code
_entity_poly.pdbx_strand_id
1 'polypeptide(L)'
;MYLDILEELLENQAQLYKNAYRGDFSQVCYLEAKDKEHGTYDKNYTNRLRLSYFLLYKHINNEDIVKRLFEEELKDRETNSFQGIGSALEILTFLLMKYNREGTYDSLFERAKTANFDCACGYTPNVEISSELEDCDIYDGISIAIDMGCMESARKLVKLWKEDVACWDKRNYERLIYFNKDIKREEENEEPLKALAEIARTKGKNSDIISTSRSLLHYYIQFDKKEQAYDCFQQLIREGDLTEIYHIRLFEYILEDCMELICEYKEKAEELWKWARPFIIERAGNMFGNLYKKSILAAETVNDDFSGELNYQYQEWKKRVGI
;
A
#
# COMPACT_ATOMS: atom_id res chain seq x y z
N MET A 1 -0.98 -26.91 9.45
CA MET A 1 0.36 -26.35 9.13
C MET A 1 0.34 -24.86 8.76
N TYR A 2 -0.63 -24.32 8.01
CA TYR A 2 -0.96 -22.88 8.06
C TYR A 2 -2.38 -22.64 8.63
N LEU A 3 -3.32 -23.56 8.39
CA LEU A 3 -4.66 -23.52 9.01
C LEU A 3 -4.60 -23.45 10.54
N ASP A 4 -3.65 -24.14 11.19
CA ASP A 4 -3.47 -24.03 12.65
C ASP A 4 -3.13 -22.61 13.10
N ILE A 5 -2.39 -21.85 12.28
CA ILE A 5 -2.05 -20.45 12.55
C ILE A 5 -3.30 -19.58 12.40
N LEU A 6 -4.15 -19.86 11.41
CA LEU A 6 -5.42 -19.15 11.23
C LEU A 6 -6.40 -19.46 12.37
N GLU A 7 -6.44 -20.70 12.82
CA GLU A 7 -7.27 -21.12 13.93
C GLU A 7 -6.82 -20.42 15.23
N GLU A 8 -5.52 -20.40 15.51
CA GLU A 8 -4.95 -19.64 16.64
C GLU A 8 -5.26 -18.13 16.51
N LEU A 9 -5.13 -17.57 15.31
CA LEU A 9 -5.42 -16.16 15.01
C LEU A 9 -6.87 -15.80 15.35
N LEU A 10 -7.83 -16.67 15.00
CA LEU A 10 -9.24 -16.51 15.31
C LEU A 10 -9.50 -16.71 16.81
N GLU A 11 -8.96 -17.75 17.44
CA GLU A 11 -9.14 -18.01 18.88
C GLU A 11 -8.67 -16.85 19.76
N ASN A 12 -7.62 -16.14 19.33
CA ASN A 12 -7.14 -14.93 20.01
C ASN A 12 -8.19 -13.79 20.05
N GLN A 13 -9.24 -13.85 19.23
CA GLN A 13 -10.33 -12.86 19.23
C GLN A 13 -11.50 -13.26 20.13
N ALA A 14 -11.46 -14.44 20.75
CA ALA A 14 -12.56 -14.94 21.60
C ALA A 14 -12.89 -13.99 22.76
N GLN A 15 -11.91 -13.27 23.30
CA GLN A 15 -12.16 -12.28 24.36
C GLN A 15 -12.91 -11.05 23.85
N LEU A 16 -12.60 -10.58 22.64
CA LEU A 16 -13.30 -9.47 22.00
C LEU A 16 -14.77 -9.83 21.77
N TYR A 17 -15.04 -11.05 21.29
CA TYR A 17 -16.39 -11.58 21.17
C TYR A 17 -17.11 -11.69 22.52
N LYS A 18 -16.47 -12.24 23.56
CA LYS A 18 -17.06 -12.38 24.91
C LYS A 18 -17.48 -11.03 25.49
N ASN A 19 -16.73 -9.96 25.23
CA ASN A 19 -17.08 -8.61 25.66
C ASN A 19 -18.33 -8.11 24.93
N ALA A 20 -18.34 -8.19 23.59
CA ALA A 20 -19.48 -7.79 22.77
C ALA A 20 -20.75 -8.59 23.12
N TYR A 21 -20.62 -9.89 23.35
CA TYR A 21 -21.73 -10.76 23.77
C TYR A 21 -22.33 -10.36 25.13
N ARG A 22 -21.54 -9.77 26.02
CA ARG A 22 -22.01 -9.22 27.31
C ARG A 22 -22.56 -7.79 27.19
N GLY A 23 -22.60 -7.23 25.98
CA GLY A 23 -23.07 -5.88 25.71
C GLY A 23 -21.98 -4.80 25.76
N ASP A 24 -20.72 -5.16 25.94
CA ASP A 24 -19.61 -4.21 25.89
C ASP A 24 -19.04 -4.11 24.47
N PHE A 25 -19.46 -3.07 23.75
CA PHE A 25 -18.99 -2.76 22.40
C PHE A 25 -17.92 -1.67 22.36
N SER A 26 -17.37 -1.25 23.50
CA SER A 26 -16.44 -0.10 23.59
C SER A 26 -15.22 -0.22 22.68
N GLN A 27 -14.77 -1.45 22.40
CA GLN A 27 -13.61 -1.74 21.57
C GLN A 27 -13.92 -1.89 20.07
N VAL A 28 -15.19 -1.93 19.67
CA VAL A 28 -15.63 -2.18 18.29
C VAL A 28 -16.61 -1.12 17.76
N CYS A 29 -17.17 -0.28 18.63
CA CYS A 29 -17.93 0.90 18.22
C CYS A 29 -17.03 1.92 17.53
N TYR A 30 -17.59 2.64 16.56
CA TYR A 30 -16.90 3.70 15.84
C TYR A 30 -16.34 4.74 16.82
N LEU A 31 -15.06 5.03 16.67
CA LEU A 31 -14.35 6.04 17.45
C LEU A 31 -13.55 6.94 16.51
N GLU A 32 -14.16 8.08 16.15
CA GLU A 32 -13.53 9.10 15.31
C GLU A 32 -12.18 9.54 15.88
N ALA A 33 -11.18 9.58 15.00
CA ALA A 33 -9.90 10.22 15.23
C ALA A 33 -9.45 10.97 13.98
N LYS A 34 -8.48 11.86 14.17
CA LYS A 34 -7.90 12.68 13.10
C LYS A 34 -6.39 12.57 13.12
N ASP A 35 -5.84 12.40 11.94
CA ASP A 35 -4.41 12.43 11.68
C ASP A 35 -4.09 13.48 10.59
N LYS A 36 -2.90 14.07 10.65
CA LYS A 36 -2.50 15.15 9.72
C LYS A 36 -2.28 14.64 8.30
N GLU A 37 -1.82 13.41 8.16
CA GLU A 37 -1.53 12.76 6.88
C GLU A 37 -2.77 12.03 6.36
N HIS A 38 -3.54 11.44 7.28
CA HIS A 38 -4.61 10.51 6.96
C HIS A 38 -6.04 11.07 7.13
N GLY A 39 -6.19 12.30 7.62
CA GLY A 39 -7.51 12.89 7.85
C GLY A 39 -8.31 12.16 8.93
N THR A 40 -9.63 12.07 8.75
CA THR A 40 -10.54 11.38 9.67
C THR A 40 -10.49 9.86 9.47
N TYR A 41 -10.41 9.10 10.57
CA TYR A 41 -10.40 7.63 10.56
C TYR A 41 -11.03 7.04 11.84
N ASP A 42 -11.42 5.75 11.81
CA ASP A 42 -11.89 5.03 13.00
C ASP A 42 -10.76 4.28 13.74
N LYS A 43 -10.53 4.64 15.00
CA LYS A 43 -9.55 3.96 15.88
C LYS A 43 -9.88 2.49 16.17
N ASN A 44 -11.15 2.12 16.12
CA ASN A 44 -11.62 0.78 16.46
C ASN A 44 -11.86 -0.11 15.23
N TYR A 45 -11.57 0.38 14.01
CA TYR A 45 -11.80 -0.37 12.77
C TYR A 45 -11.19 -1.77 12.81
N THR A 46 -9.91 -1.90 13.16
CA THR A 46 -9.23 -3.21 13.20
C THR A 46 -9.87 -4.19 14.17
N ASN A 47 -10.36 -3.72 15.33
CA ASN A 47 -11.07 -4.59 16.27
C ASN A 47 -12.43 -5.01 15.72
N ARG A 48 -13.16 -4.10 15.07
CA ARG A 48 -14.43 -4.45 14.42
C ARG A 48 -14.21 -5.49 13.31
N LEU A 49 -13.17 -5.33 12.50
CA LEU A 49 -12.78 -6.29 11.46
C LEU A 49 -12.39 -7.66 12.05
N ARG A 50 -11.57 -7.69 13.12
CA ARG A 50 -11.23 -8.92 13.85
C ARG A 50 -12.47 -9.66 14.33
N LEU A 51 -13.44 -8.94 14.89
CA LEU A 51 -14.69 -9.53 15.35
C LEU A 51 -15.54 -10.04 14.17
N SER A 52 -15.59 -9.33 13.04
CA SER A 52 -16.28 -9.79 11.83
C SER A 52 -15.71 -11.13 11.33
N TYR A 53 -14.39 -11.26 11.23
CA TYR A 53 -13.74 -12.54 10.88
C TYR A 53 -14.04 -13.65 11.89
N PHE A 54 -14.01 -13.34 13.18
CA PHE A 54 -14.35 -14.30 14.22
C PHE A 54 -15.79 -14.81 14.06
N LEU A 55 -16.76 -13.92 13.84
CA LEU A 55 -18.16 -14.32 13.64
C LEU A 55 -18.34 -15.17 12.37
N LEU A 56 -17.64 -14.82 11.29
CA LEU A 56 -17.67 -15.54 10.01
C LEU A 56 -17.17 -16.97 10.16
N TYR A 57 -15.91 -17.14 10.56
CA TYR A 57 -15.24 -18.44 10.55
C TYR A 57 -15.52 -19.32 11.77
N LYS A 58 -16.03 -18.74 12.88
CA LYS A 58 -16.55 -19.54 14.02
C LYS A 58 -18.05 -19.82 13.90
N HIS A 59 -18.66 -19.47 12.77
CA HIS A 59 -20.08 -19.66 12.48
C HIS A 59 -21.01 -19.15 13.59
N ILE A 60 -20.66 -18.01 14.19
CA ILE A 60 -21.44 -17.44 15.30
C ILE A 60 -22.63 -16.69 14.72
N ASN A 61 -23.82 -17.27 14.91
CA ASN A 61 -25.07 -16.66 14.50
C ASN A 61 -25.63 -15.76 15.62
N ASN A 62 -25.34 -14.46 15.55
CA ASN A 62 -25.87 -13.46 16.48
C ASN A 62 -26.27 -12.19 15.72
N GLU A 63 -27.57 -12.08 15.41
CA GLU A 63 -28.15 -10.97 14.64
C GLU A 63 -27.86 -9.60 15.28
N ASP A 64 -28.05 -9.48 16.60
CA ASP A 64 -27.88 -8.22 17.31
C ASP A 64 -26.44 -7.70 17.24
N ILE A 65 -25.45 -8.59 17.43
CA ILE A 65 -24.04 -8.22 17.30
C ILE A 65 -23.74 -7.83 15.85
N VAL A 66 -24.13 -8.66 14.87
CA VAL A 66 -23.85 -8.39 13.45
C VAL A 66 -24.45 -7.07 13.01
N LYS A 67 -25.73 -6.82 13.32
CA LYS A 67 -26.42 -5.55 13.04
C LYS A 67 -25.69 -4.38 13.68
N ARG A 68 -25.29 -4.52 14.95
CA ARG A 68 -24.59 -3.44 15.66
C ARG A 68 -23.24 -3.12 15.02
N LEU A 69 -22.44 -4.14 14.68
CA LEU A 69 -21.17 -3.92 13.99
C LEU A 69 -21.37 -3.27 12.62
N PHE A 70 -22.40 -3.69 11.86
CA PHE A 70 -22.73 -3.09 10.57
C PHE A 70 -23.05 -1.59 10.69
N GLU A 71 -23.89 -1.22 11.67
CA GLU A 71 -24.24 0.18 11.93
C GLU A 71 -23.03 1.05 12.32
N GLU A 72 -22.08 0.49 13.07
CA GLU A 72 -20.83 1.17 13.45
C GLU A 72 -19.87 1.28 12.25
N GLU A 73 -19.82 0.26 11.39
CA GLU A 73 -19.02 0.29 10.16
C GLU A 73 -19.51 1.37 9.19
N LEU A 74 -20.82 1.53 9.04
CA LEU A 74 -21.39 2.61 8.21
C LEU A 74 -20.90 4.00 8.62
N LYS A 75 -20.76 4.26 9.93
CA LYS A 75 -20.26 5.55 10.42
C LYS A 75 -18.85 5.82 9.93
N ASP A 76 -17.99 4.79 9.93
CA ASP A 76 -16.65 4.91 9.38
C ASP A 76 -16.71 5.17 7.87
N ARG A 77 -17.46 4.36 7.11
CA ARG A 77 -17.55 4.51 5.64
C ARG A 77 -18.07 5.87 5.18
N GLU A 78 -18.92 6.51 5.98
CA GLU A 78 -19.50 7.83 5.71
C GLU A 78 -18.59 9.01 6.09
N THR A 79 -17.61 8.80 6.97
CA THR A 79 -16.81 9.89 7.56
C THR A 79 -15.30 9.77 7.32
N ASN A 80 -14.83 8.59 6.95
CA ASN A 80 -13.42 8.32 6.71
C ASN A 80 -12.92 9.14 5.52
N SER A 81 -11.78 9.80 5.71
CA SER A 81 -11.15 10.60 4.65
C SER A 81 -10.57 9.74 3.53
N PHE A 82 -10.25 8.48 3.81
CA PHE A 82 -9.97 7.49 2.78
C PHE A 82 -11.25 6.73 2.43
N GLN A 83 -11.60 6.79 1.15
CA GLN A 83 -12.72 6.04 0.60
C GLN A 83 -12.35 4.57 0.40
N GLY A 84 -13.36 3.70 0.44
CA GLY A 84 -13.22 2.28 0.23
C GLY A 84 -14.44 1.51 0.74
N ILE A 85 -14.60 0.28 0.27
CA ILE A 85 -15.62 -0.66 0.76
C ILE A 85 -15.13 -1.27 2.08
N GLY A 86 -13.96 -1.93 2.06
CA GLY A 86 -13.32 -2.53 3.23
C GLY A 86 -13.89 -3.90 3.61
N SER A 87 -12.99 -4.82 3.99
CA SER A 87 -13.31 -6.22 4.34
C SER A 87 -14.38 -6.31 5.45
N ALA A 88 -14.39 -5.37 6.40
CA ALA A 88 -15.35 -5.37 7.50
C ALA A 88 -16.79 -5.21 6.99
N LEU A 89 -17.02 -4.27 6.06
CA LEU A 89 -18.34 -4.04 5.48
C LEU A 89 -18.80 -5.25 4.67
N GLU A 90 -17.93 -5.86 3.86
CA GLU A 90 -18.25 -7.03 3.03
C GLU A 90 -18.63 -8.25 3.89
N ILE A 91 -17.84 -8.56 4.92
CA ILE A 91 -18.12 -9.66 5.83
C ILE A 91 -19.42 -9.41 6.60
N LEU A 92 -19.62 -8.20 7.13
CA LEU A 92 -20.84 -7.88 7.87
C LEU A 92 -22.07 -7.87 6.96
N THR A 93 -21.94 -7.51 5.68
CA THR A 93 -23.00 -7.61 4.67
C THR A 93 -23.40 -9.07 4.48
N PHE A 94 -22.43 -9.95 4.23
CA PHE A 94 -22.67 -11.39 4.07
C PHE A 94 -23.35 -11.99 5.32
N LEU A 95 -22.89 -11.62 6.52
CA LEU A 95 -23.46 -12.09 7.77
C LEU A 95 -24.88 -11.55 8.02
N LEU A 96 -25.11 -10.25 7.79
CA LEU A 96 -26.41 -9.61 8.05
C LEU A 96 -27.48 -10.06 7.03
N MET A 97 -27.08 -10.36 5.79
CA MET A 97 -27.99 -10.84 4.75
C MET A 97 -28.75 -12.11 5.16
N LYS A 98 -28.14 -12.97 5.99
CA LYS A 98 -28.79 -14.17 6.56
C LYS A 98 -30.06 -13.85 7.36
N TYR A 99 -30.17 -12.63 7.87
CA TYR A 99 -31.28 -12.14 8.67
C TYR A 99 -32.20 -11.18 7.90
N ASN A 100 -31.90 -10.85 6.64
CA ASN A 100 -32.68 -9.90 5.84
C ASN A 100 -33.99 -10.49 5.30
N ARG A 101 -34.83 -11.02 6.19
CA ARG A 101 -36.17 -11.51 5.85
C ARG A 101 -37.05 -10.32 5.51
N GLU A 102 -37.79 -10.42 4.41
CA GLU A 102 -38.73 -9.39 3.94
C GLU A 102 -38.12 -7.97 3.79
N GLY A 103 -36.80 -7.88 3.60
CA GLY A 103 -36.12 -6.59 3.42
C GLY A 103 -35.91 -5.78 4.69
N THR A 104 -35.93 -6.43 5.87
CA THR A 104 -35.75 -5.77 7.18
C THR A 104 -34.51 -4.86 7.25
N TYR A 105 -33.45 -5.18 6.51
CA TYR A 105 -32.17 -4.46 6.48
C TYR A 105 -31.88 -3.76 5.16
N ASP A 106 -32.82 -3.69 4.22
CA ASP A 106 -32.61 -3.04 2.91
C ASP A 106 -32.16 -1.59 3.06
N SER A 107 -32.72 -0.86 4.04
CA SER A 107 -32.30 0.51 4.33
C SER A 107 -30.84 0.63 4.78
N LEU A 108 -30.29 -0.36 5.49
CA LEU A 108 -28.88 -0.39 5.88
C LEU A 108 -27.98 -0.72 4.68
N PHE A 109 -28.41 -1.61 3.80
CA PHE A 109 -27.66 -1.93 2.58
C PHE A 109 -27.66 -0.76 1.57
N GLU A 110 -28.75 -0.01 1.45
CA GLU A 110 -28.79 1.22 0.65
C GLU A 110 -27.90 2.32 1.26
N ARG A 111 -27.88 2.42 2.60
CA ARG A 111 -26.95 3.31 3.30
C ARG A 111 -25.49 2.91 3.05
N ALA A 112 -25.17 1.61 3.07
CA ALA A 112 -23.85 1.11 2.70
C ALA A 112 -23.49 1.47 1.26
N LYS A 113 -24.42 1.27 0.31
CA LYS A 113 -24.22 1.60 -1.11
C LYS A 113 -23.90 3.06 -1.34
N THR A 114 -24.45 3.96 -0.52
CA THR A 114 -24.32 5.42 -0.68
C THR A 114 -23.31 6.06 0.27
N ALA A 115 -22.61 5.27 1.10
CA ALA A 115 -21.73 5.79 2.15
C ALA A 115 -20.54 6.61 1.61
N ASN A 116 -19.95 6.19 0.49
CA ASN A 116 -18.87 6.90 -0.20
C ASN A 116 -18.81 6.53 -1.69
N PHE A 117 -17.89 7.14 -2.44
CA PHE A 117 -17.76 6.91 -3.90
C PHE A 117 -17.46 5.45 -4.23
N ASP A 118 -16.52 4.81 -3.53
CA ASP A 118 -16.14 3.42 -3.79
C ASP A 118 -17.28 2.44 -3.49
N CYS A 119 -18.05 2.68 -2.43
CA CYS A 119 -19.27 1.93 -2.18
C CYS A 119 -20.29 2.13 -3.32
N ALA A 120 -20.52 3.37 -3.76
CA ALA A 120 -21.46 3.66 -4.84
C ALA A 120 -21.07 2.94 -6.13
N CYS A 121 -19.77 2.81 -6.41
CA CYS A 121 -19.26 2.10 -7.58
C CYS A 121 -19.27 0.57 -7.42
N GLY A 122 -18.83 0.04 -6.27
CA GLY A 122 -18.48 -1.38 -6.14
C GLY A 122 -19.28 -2.19 -5.10
N TYR A 123 -19.90 -1.56 -4.10
CA TYR A 123 -20.64 -2.28 -3.07
C TYR A 123 -21.85 -3.02 -3.67
N THR A 124 -22.05 -4.26 -3.23
CA THR A 124 -23.22 -5.08 -3.54
C THR A 124 -23.67 -5.82 -2.28
N PRO A 125 -24.99 -5.93 -2.03
CA PRO A 125 -25.50 -6.77 -0.95
C PRO A 125 -25.31 -8.28 -1.22
N ASN A 126 -25.10 -8.68 -2.49
CA ASN A 126 -24.92 -10.07 -2.90
C ASN A 126 -23.44 -10.47 -2.87
N VAL A 127 -22.75 -10.26 -1.75
CA VAL A 127 -21.35 -10.64 -1.59
C VAL A 127 -21.26 -12.16 -1.43
N GLU A 128 -20.35 -12.80 -2.15
CA GLU A 128 -20.01 -14.21 -1.98
C GLU A 128 -18.71 -14.33 -1.19
N ILE A 129 -18.78 -14.93 0.00
CA ILE A 129 -17.64 -15.18 0.89
C ILE A 129 -17.74 -16.62 1.36
N SER A 130 -16.65 -17.39 1.31
CA SER A 130 -16.62 -18.70 1.98
C SER A 130 -16.59 -18.51 3.49
N SER A 131 -17.49 -19.21 4.19
CA SER A 131 -17.50 -19.25 5.66
C SER A 131 -16.61 -20.34 6.23
N GLU A 132 -16.09 -21.25 5.40
CA GLU A 132 -15.27 -22.37 5.86
C GLU A 132 -13.81 -21.95 5.89
N LEU A 133 -13.16 -22.13 7.03
CA LEU A 133 -11.75 -21.78 7.18
C LEU A 133 -10.86 -22.67 6.30
N GLU A 134 -11.29 -23.90 6.04
CA GLU A 134 -10.62 -24.90 5.21
C GLU A 134 -10.59 -24.53 3.72
N ASP A 135 -11.47 -23.63 3.27
CA ASP A 135 -11.47 -23.12 1.90
C ASP A 135 -10.42 -22.01 1.70
N CYS A 136 -9.89 -21.44 2.79
CA CYS A 136 -8.88 -20.39 2.71
C CYS A 136 -7.53 -20.99 2.29
N ASP A 137 -6.94 -20.44 1.24
CA ASP A 137 -5.56 -20.76 0.90
C ASP A 137 -4.56 -19.94 1.74
N ILE A 138 -3.26 -20.15 1.51
CA ILE A 138 -2.22 -19.42 2.25
C ILE A 138 -2.21 -17.92 1.94
N TYR A 139 -2.65 -17.49 0.76
CA TYR A 139 -2.76 -16.08 0.40
C TYR A 139 -3.90 -15.43 1.16
N ASP A 140 -5.06 -16.09 1.24
CA ASP A 140 -6.18 -15.65 2.07
C ASP A 140 -5.73 -15.51 3.53
N GLY A 141 -5.01 -16.52 4.04
CA GLY A 141 -4.46 -16.49 5.39
C GLY A 141 -3.53 -15.31 5.66
N ILE A 142 -2.62 -15.00 4.72
CA ILE A 142 -1.72 -13.84 4.82
C ILE A 142 -2.54 -12.54 4.85
N SER A 143 -3.53 -12.40 3.95
CA SER A 143 -4.39 -11.23 3.88
C SER A 143 -5.19 -11.03 5.18
N ILE A 144 -5.82 -12.09 5.69
CA ILE A 144 -6.57 -12.06 6.96
C ILE A 144 -5.66 -11.62 8.12
N ALA A 145 -4.44 -12.16 8.21
CA ALA A 145 -3.50 -11.79 9.26
C ALA A 145 -3.06 -10.32 9.17
N ILE A 146 -2.86 -9.78 7.97
CA ILE A 146 -2.54 -8.37 7.72
C ILE A 146 -3.72 -7.48 8.10
N ASP A 147 -4.92 -7.81 7.61
CA ASP A 147 -6.18 -7.10 7.89
C ASP A 147 -6.47 -7.02 9.39
N MET A 148 -6.24 -8.12 10.10
CA MET A 148 -6.36 -8.19 11.56
C MET A 148 -5.20 -7.49 12.29
N GLY A 149 -4.20 -6.93 11.61
CA GLY A 149 -3.03 -6.29 12.24
C GLY A 149 -2.17 -7.25 13.06
N CYS A 150 -2.23 -8.56 12.77
CA CYS A 150 -1.53 -9.63 13.49
C CYS A 150 -0.22 -9.98 12.79
N MET A 151 0.72 -9.03 12.83
CA MET A 151 1.96 -9.07 12.04
C MET A 151 2.83 -10.31 12.28
N GLU A 152 2.88 -10.84 13.50
CA GLU A 152 3.65 -12.07 13.77
C GLU A 152 3.05 -13.28 13.06
N SER A 153 1.72 -13.41 13.03
CA SER A 153 1.05 -14.47 12.27
C SER A 153 1.25 -14.27 10.77
N ALA A 154 1.11 -13.03 10.27
CA ALA A 154 1.35 -12.72 8.86
C ALA A 154 2.78 -13.10 8.43
N ARG A 155 3.80 -12.79 9.25
CA ARG A 155 5.21 -13.16 9.01
C ARG A 155 5.42 -14.66 8.98
N LYS A 156 4.80 -15.41 9.92
CA LYS A 156 4.86 -16.88 9.90
C LYS A 156 4.23 -17.45 8.62
N LEU A 157 3.10 -16.92 8.19
CA LEU A 157 2.40 -17.36 6.98
C LEU A 157 3.22 -17.05 5.71
N VAL A 158 3.80 -15.85 5.60
CA VAL A 158 4.71 -15.50 4.49
C VAL A 158 5.92 -16.43 4.47
N LYS A 159 6.47 -16.80 5.64
CA LYS A 159 7.57 -17.76 5.72
C LYS A 159 7.16 -19.14 5.17
N LEU A 160 6.02 -19.66 5.59
CA LEU A 160 5.49 -20.94 5.08
C LEU A 160 5.25 -20.88 3.57
N TRP A 161 4.66 -19.78 3.09
CA TRP A 161 4.46 -19.57 1.65
C TRP A 161 5.78 -19.64 0.89
N LYS A 162 6.85 -18.99 1.38
CA LYS A 162 8.18 -19.04 0.76
C LYS A 162 8.75 -20.45 0.67
N GLU A 163 8.48 -21.30 1.66
CA GLU A 163 8.94 -22.70 1.69
C GLU A 163 8.23 -23.56 0.63
N ASP A 164 6.99 -23.20 0.28
CA ASP A 164 6.16 -23.90 -0.72
C ASP A 164 6.32 -23.33 -2.15
N VAL A 165 7.07 -22.23 -2.35
CA VAL A 165 7.33 -21.68 -3.69
C VAL A 165 8.20 -22.64 -4.50
N ALA A 166 7.59 -23.33 -5.46
CA ALA A 166 8.28 -24.29 -6.34
C ALA A 166 9.32 -23.64 -7.27
N CYS A 167 9.08 -22.39 -7.69
CA CYS A 167 9.96 -21.66 -8.62
C CYS A 167 9.93 -20.16 -8.33
N TRP A 168 11.09 -19.53 -8.21
CA TRP A 168 11.22 -18.09 -8.06
C TRP A 168 11.29 -17.40 -9.42
N ASP A 169 10.12 -17.02 -9.95
CA ASP A 169 9.95 -16.27 -11.17
C ASP A 169 9.56 -14.80 -10.91
N LYS A 170 9.32 -14.03 -11.99
CA LYS A 170 8.90 -12.61 -11.89
C LYS A 170 7.68 -12.44 -10.97
N ARG A 171 6.66 -13.29 -11.13
CA ARG A 171 5.41 -13.20 -10.37
C ARG A 171 5.65 -13.44 -8.88
N ASN A 172 6.44 -14.44 -8.52
CA ASN A 172 6.70 -14.77 -7.12
C ASN A 172 7.61 -13.76 -6.43
N TYR A 173 8.60 -13.20 -7.13
CA TYR A 173 9.39 -12.10 -6.57
C TYR A 173 8.58 -10.81 -6.37
N GLU A 174 7.75 -10.44 -7.34
CA GLU A 174 6.83 -9.31 -7.19
C GLU A 174 5.90 -9.52 -5.98
N ARG A 175 5.36 -10.73 -5.82
CA ARG A 175 4.52 -11.11 -4.67
C ARG A 175 5.26 -10.97 -3.34
N LEU A 176 6.50 -11.47 -3.26
CA LEU A 176 7.32 -11.37 -2.05
C LEU A 176 7.58 -9.91 -1.67
N ILE A 177 7.84 -9.03 -2.64
CA ILE A 177 8.04 -7.60 -2.39
C ILE A 177 6.79 -6.96 -1.79
N TYR A 178 5.61 -7.29 -2.31
CA TYR A 178 4.34 -6.83 -1.73
C TYR A 178 4.17 -7.34 -0.30
N PHE A 179 4.35 -8.64 -0.06
CA PHE A 179 4.24 -9.20 1.28
C PHE A 179 5.21 -8.58 2.27
N ASN A 180 6.47 -8.38 1.89
CA ASN A 180 7.45 -7.73 2.74
C ASN A 180 7.04 -6.29 3.10
N LYS A 181 6.41 -5.56 2.18
CA LYS A 181 5.86 -4.23 2.46
C LYS A 181 4.69 -4.27 3.45
N ASP A 182 3.77 -5.21 3.26
CA ASP A 182 2.58 -5.30 4.10
C ASP A 182 2.92 -5.76 5.53
N ILE A 183 3.93 -6.63 5.68
CA ILE A 183 4.38 -7.15 6.99
C ILE A 183 5.50 -6.30 7.64
N LYS A 184 5.80 -5.12 7.08
CA LYS A 184 6.81 -4.17 7.57
C LYS A 184 8.21 -4.77 7.66
N ARG A 185 8.65 -5.38 6.56
CA ARG A 185 9.97 -6.00 6.36
C ARG A 185 10.56 -5.61 5.01
N GLU A 186 10.32 -4.36 4.58
CA GLU A 186 10.82 -3.83 3.32
C GLU A 186 12.34 -3.93 3.20
N GLU A 187 13.09 -3.96 4.31
CA GLU A 187 14.54 -4.16 4.32
C GLU A 187 14.98 -5.47 3.66
N GLU A 188 14.10 -6.49 3.64
CA GLU A 188 14.35 -7.78 2.99
C GLU A 188 14.16 -7.76 1.47
N ASN A 189 13.77 -6.62 0.89
CA ASN A 189 13.46 -6.52 -0.55
C ASN A 189 14.69 -6.40 -1.47
N GLU A 190 15.90 -6.29 -0.94
CA GLU A 190 17.10 -6.15 -1.79
C GLU A 190 17.27 -7.30 -2.79
N GLU A 191 17.30 -8.54 -2.28
CA GLU A 191 17.50 -9.74 -3.10
C GLU A 191 16.37 -10.00 -4.11
N PRO A 192 15.07 -9.92 -3.76
CA PRO A 192 14.02 -10.06 -4.78
C PRO A 192 14.05 -8.94 -5.82
N LEU A 193 14.40 -7.70 -5.46
CA LEU A 193 14.55 -6.60 -6.42
C LEU A 193 15.73 -6.83 -7.37
N LYS A 194 16.88 -7.28 -6.86
CA LYS A 194 18.02 -7.69 -7.71
C LYS A 194 17.64 -8.81 -8.68
N ALA A 195 16.92 -9.82 -8.20
CA ALA A 195 16.47 -10.93 -9.03
C ALA A 195 15.52 -10.46 -10.15
N LEU A 196 14.59 -9.56 -9.86
CA LEU A 196 13.72 -8.96 -10.87
C LEU A 196 14.48 -8.15 -11.92
N ALA A 197 15.45 -7.34 -11.49
CA ALA A 197 16.32 -6.59 -12.40
C ALA A 197 17.09 -7.53 -13.34
N GLU A 198 17.61 -8.65 -12.82
CA GLU A 198 18.35 -9.63 -13.63
C GLU A 198 17.45 -10.39 -14.62
N ILE A 199 16.24 -10.77 -14.19
CA ILE A 199 15.24 -11.38 -15.08
C ILE A 199 14.91 -10.40 -16.23
N ALA A 200 14.71 -9.12 -15.92
CA ALA A 200 14.42 -8.09 -16.91
C ALA A 200 15.57 -7.88 -17.89
N ARG A 201 16.83 -7.88 -17.43
CA ARG A 201 18.00 -7.78 -18.32
C ARG A 201 18.13 -8.97 -19.27
N THR A 202 17.83 -10.17 -18.79
CA THR A 202 18.04 -11.39 -19.58
C THR A 202 16.92 -11.62 -20.61
N LYS A 203 15.68 -11.29 -20.26
CA LYS A 203 14.48 -11.69 -21.04
C LYS A 203 13.46 -10.58 -21.24
N GLY A 204 13.64 -9.43 -20.60
CA GLY A 204 12.69 -8.32 -20.63
C GLY A 204 12.87 -7.41 -21.83
N LYS A 205 11.90 -6.52 -22.02
CA LYS A 205 11.97 -5.37 -22.91
C LYS A 205 12.55 -4.17 -22.16
N ASN A 206 12.95 -3.12 -22.87
CA ASN A 206 13.54 -1.92 -22.29
C ASN A 206 12.73 -1.34 -21.11
N SER A 207 11.40 -1.33 -21.22
CA SER A 207 10.53 -0.85 -20.13
C SER A 207 10.61 -1.71 -18.86
N ASP A 208 10.79 -3.04 -18.97
CA ASP A 208 11.01 -3.92 -17.81
C ASP A 208 12.38 -3.62 -17.18
N ILE A 209 13.43 -3.43 -17.98
CA ILE A 209 14.79 -3.12 -17.51
C ILE A 209 14.79 -1.81 -16.71
N ILE A 210 14.21 -0.75 -17.28
CA ILE A 210 14.13 0.56 -16.63
C ILE A 210 13.27 0.47 -15.35
N SER A 211 12.09 -0.15 -15.42
CA SER A 211 11.18 -0.20 -14.26
C SER A 211 11.79 -0.97 -13.09
N THR A 212 12.41 -2.12 -13.34
CA THR A 212 13.01 -2.95 -12.28
C THR A 212 14.28 -2.33 -11.71
N SER A 213 15.12 -1.74 -12.57
CA SER A 213 16.32 -1.02 -12.13
C SER A 213 15.96 0.22 -11.31
N ARG A 214 14.91 0.95 -11.69
CA ARG A 214 14.41 2.08 -10.90
C ARG A 214 13.90 1.62 -9.54
N SER A 215 13.13 0.54 -9.45
CA SER A 215 12.68 0.01 -8.16
C SER A 215 13.85 -0.37 -7.24
N LEU A 216 14.91 -0.95 -7.80
CA LEU A 216 16.13 -1.29 -7.05
C LEU A 216 16.90 -0.03 -6.62
N LEU A 217 17.04 0.97 -7.50
CA LEU A 217 17.62 2.28 -7.17
C LEU A 217 16.87 2.94 -6.02
N HIS A 218 15.54 3.01 -6.11
CA HIS A 218 14.69 3.63 -5.10
C HIS A 218 14.81 2.90 -3.75
N TYR A 219 14.90 1.57 -3.76
CA TYR A 219 15.20 0.80 -2.55
C TYR A 219 16.54 1.20 -1.92
N TYR A 220 17.61 1.34 -2.72
CA TYR A 220 18.90 1.73 -2.17
C TYR A 220 18.90 3.14 -1.59
N ILE A 221 18.21 4.09 -2.20
CA ILE A 221 18.01 5.45 -1.66
C ILE A 221 17.24 5.37 -0.34
N GLN A 222 16.09 4.68 -0.32
CA GLN A 222 15.24 4.54 0.86
C GLN A 222 15.99 3.98 2.09
N PHE A 223 16.96 3.10 1.87
CA PHE A 223 17.75 2.45 2.93
C PHE A 223 19.16 3.03 3.09
N ASP A 224 19.43 4.25 2.61
CA ASP A 224 20.70 4.98 2.77
C ASP A 224 21.93 4.19 2.26
N LYS A 225 21.74 3.43 1.18
CA LYS A 225 22.77 2.61 0.51
C LYS A 225 23.34 3.37 -0.70
N LYS A 226 23.91 4.55 -0.43
CA LYS A 226 24.32 5.53 -1.47
C LYS A 226 25.28 4.99 -2.54
N GLU A 227 26.22 4.13 -2.16
CA GLU A 227 27.17 3.53 -3.12
C GLU A 227 26.46 2.58 -4.08
N GLN A 228 25.60 1.70 -3.55
CA GLN A 228 24.79 0.78 -4.35
C GLN A 228 23.76 1.52 -5.20
N ALA A 229 23.15 2.59 -4.67
CA ALA A 229 22.24 3.45 -5.43
C ALA A 229 22.96 4.07 -6.64
N TYR A 230 24.17 4.60 -6.44
CA TYR A 230 24.98 5.14 -7.51
C TYR A 230 25.35 4.11 -8.57
N ASP A 231 25.84 2.93 -8.16
CA ASP A 231 26.18 1.86 -9.11
C ASP A 231 24.95 1.40 -9.90
N CYS A 232 23.80 1.29 -9.23
CA CYS A 232 22.52 0.96 -9.85
C CYS A 232 22.08 2.04 -10.85
N PHE A 233 22.25 3.32 -10.52
CA PHE A 233 21.93 4.44 -11.39
C PHE A 233 22.83 4.49 -12.63
N GLN A 234 24.15 4.32 -12.46
CA GLN A 234 25.10 4.23 -13.58
C GLN A 234 24.77 3.05 -14.49
N GLN A 235 24.39 1.91 -13.90
CA GLN A 235 23.95 0.75 -14.66
C GLN A 235 22.66 1.03 -15.45
N LEU A 236 21.67 1.67 -14.83
CA LEU A 236 20.42 2.08 -15.48
C LEU A 236 20.68 2.99 -16.70
N ILE A 237 21.55 3.98 -16.57
CA ILE A 237 21.89 4.88 -17.70
C ILE A 237 22.60 4.13 -18.83
N ARG A 238 23.45 3.15 -18.49
CA ARG A 238 24.22 2.39 -19.48
C ARG A 238 23.37 1.35 -20.22
N GLU A 239 22.47 0.69 -19.51
CA GLU A 239 21.75 -0.48 -20.01
C GLU A 239 20.30 -0.18 -20.43
N GLY A 240 19.70 0.88 -19.88
CA GLY A 240 18.36 1.33 -20.25
C GLY A 240 18.39 2.37 -21.37
N ASP A 241 17.57 2.17 -22.40
CA ASP A 241 17.32 3.22 -23.39
C ASP A 241 16.31 4.22 -22.82
N LEU A 242 16.83 5.23 -22.12
CA LEU A 242 16.02 6.29 -21.52
C LEU A 242 15.32 7.19 -22.54
N THR A 243 15.71 7.12 -23.83
CA THR A 243 15.05 7.92 -24.88
C THR A 243 13.62 7.46 -25.14
N GLU A 244 13.34 6.15 -24.99
CA GLU A 244 11.99 5.60 -25.15
C GLU A 244 10.99 6.11 -24.11
N ILE A 245 11.48 6.48 -22.93
CA ILE A 245 10.64 6.96 -21.82
C ILE A 245 10.72 8.47 -21.60
N TYR A 246 11.49 9.18 -22.45
CA TYR A 246 11.84 10.58 -22.26
C TYR A 246 10.64 11.50 -22.04
N HIS A 247 9.53 11.21 -22.74
CA HIS A 247 8.31 12.01 -22.73
C HIS A 247 7.23 11.52 -21.77
N ILE A 248 7.50 10.49 -20.97
CA ILE A 248 6.53 9.95 -20.00
C ILE A 248 7.00 10.19 -18.56
N ARG A 249 6.05 10.12 -17.62
CA ARG A 249 6.29 10.39 -16.19
C ARG A 249 7.41 9.54 -15.59
N LEU A 250 7.63 8.33 -16.11
CA LEU A 250 8.68 7.44 -15.62
C LEU A 250 10.08 8.07 -15.68
N PHE A 251 10.39 8.85 -16.72
CA PHE A 251 11.69 9.53 -16.82
C PHE A 251 11.85 10.61 -15.74
N GLU A 252 10.80 11.37 -15.45
CA GLU A 252 10.83 12.38 -14.39
C GLU A 252 11.02 11.76 -13.00
N TYR A 253 10.48 10.56 -12.78
CA TYR A 253 10.74 9.84 -11.53
C TYR A 253 12.20 9.37 -11.41
N ILE A 254 12.86 9.02 -12.51
CA ILE A 254 14.30 8.72 -12.50
C ILE A 254 15.11 9.98 -12.18
N LEU A 255 14.70 11.14 -12.72
CA LEU A 255 15.31 12.42 -12.35
C LEU A 255 15.10 12.70 -10.86
N GLU A 256 13.91 12.44 -10.33
CA GLU A 256 13.61 12.61 -8.90
C GLU A 256 14.54 11.76 -8.02
N ASP A 257 14.69 10.46 -8.32
CA ASP A 257 15.59 9.55 -7.62
C ASP A 257 17.06 10.02 -7.75
N CYS A 258 17.45 10.54 -8.91
CA CYS A 258 18.79 11.13 -9.12
C CYS A 258 19.03 12.38 -8.26
N MET A 259 18.03 13.27 -8.11
CA MET A 259 18.16 14.48 -7.29
C MET A 259 18.36 14.13 -5.81
N GLU A 260 17.66 13.10 -5.33
CA GLU A 260 17.81 12.60 -3.97
C GLU A 260 19.21 12.02 -3.75
N LEU A 261 19.68 11.19 -4.70
CA LEU A 261 21.03 10.64 -4.66
C LEU A 261 22.13 11.71 -4.69
N ILE A 262 21.95 12.84 -5.40
CA ILE A 262 22.88 13.98 -5.38
C ILE A 262 23.01 14.56 -3.96
N CYS A 263 21.89 14.66 -3.24
CA CYS A 263 21.88 15.21 -1.88
C CYS A 263 22.55 14.26 -0.88
N GLU A 264 22.38 12.95 -1.06
CA GLU A 264 22.89 11.91 -0.16
C GLU A 264 24.36 11.53 -0.46
N TYR A 265 24.77 11.55 -1.72
CA TYR A 265 26.10 11.12 -2.16
C TYR A 265 26.96 12.28 -2.67
N LYS A 266 27.37 13.15 -1.74
CA LYS A 266 28.15 14.38 -2.02
C LYS A 266 29.40 14.14 -2.86
N GLU A 267 30.10 13.03 -2.66
CA GLU A 267 31.31 12.68 -3.42
C GLU A 267 31.05 12.47 -4.92
N LYS A 268 29.80 12.15 -5.30
CA LYS A 268 29.34 11.94 -6.67
C LYS A 268 28.36 12.99 -7.17
N ALA A 269 28.03 13.98 -6.35
CA ALA A 269 27.02 15.00 -6.62
C ALA A 269 27.27 15.77 -7.93
N GLU A 270 28.50 16.26 -8.15
CA GLU A 270 28.84 16.99 -9.38
C GLU A 270 28.69 16.14 -10.64
N GLU A 271 29.09 14.87 -10.58
CA GLU A 271 29.01 13.92 -11.69
C GLU A 271 27.55 13.62 -12.05
N LEU A 272 26.72 13.32 -11.04
CA LEU A 272 25.30 13.06 -11.19
C LEU A 272 24.56 14.31 -11.69
N TRP A 273 24.86 15.48 -11.12
CA TRP A 273 24.26 16.75 -11.54
C TRP A 273 24.61 17.07 -13.00
N LYS A 274 25.86 16.85 -13.41
CA LYS A 274 26.28 17.06 -14.81
C LYS A 274 25.44 16.26 -15.80
N TRP A 275 25.03 15.04 -15.44
CA TRP A 275 24.14 14.22 -16.25
C TRP A 275 22.69 14.74 -16.21
N ALA A 276 22.16 15.04 -15.03
CA ALA A 276 20.74 15.38 -14.86
C ALA A 276 20.39 16.81 -15.30
N ARG A 277 21.31 17.76 -15.12
CA ARG A 277 21.08 19.20 -15.28
C ARG A 277 20.43 19.60 -16.61
N PRO A 278 20.89 19.12 -17.79
CA PRO A 278 20.25 19.48 -19.06
C PRO A 278 18.75 19.13 -19.10
N PHE A 279 18.39 17.97 -18.52
CA PHE A 279 17.01 17.49 -18.49
C PHE A 279 16.13 18.30 -17.53
N ILE A 280 16.70 18.72 -16.40
CA ILE A 280 16.03 19.59 -15.43
C ILE A 280 15.79 20.99 -16.02
N ILE A 281 16.76 21.55 -16.74
CA ILE A 281 16.62 22.85 -17.42
C ILE A 281 15.49 22.79 -18.45
N GLU A 282 15.47 21.77 -19.30
CA GLU A 282 14.42 21.61 -20.32
C GLU A 282 13.02 21.50 -19.69
N ARG A 283 12.93 20.87 -18.52
CA ARG A 283 11.66 20.62 -17.83
C ARG A 283 11.28 21.70 -16.81
N ALA A 284 12.08 22.75 -16.62
CA ALA A 284 11.93 23.68 -15.51
C ALA A 284 10.54 24.33 -15.39
N GLY A 285 9.77 24.46 -16.48
CA GLY A 285 8.38 24.99 -16.44
C GLY A 285 7.26 23.95 -16.26
N ASN A 286 7.59 22.66 -16.26
CA ASN A 286 6.63 21.56 -16.30
C ASN A 286 7.07 20.34 -15.46
N MET A 287 7.44 20.56 -14.20
CA MET A 287 7.68 19.48 -13.24
C MET A 287 6.50 19.33 -12.26
N PHE A 288 6.40 18.18 -11.60
CA PHE A 288 5.54 18.04 -10.43
C PHE A 288 6.25 18.55 -9.17
N GLY A 289 5.47 18.85 -8.12
CA GLY A 289 5.97 19.58 -6.95
C GLY A 289 7.18 18.96 -6.25
N ASN A 290 7.24 17.62 -6.12
CA ASN A 290 8.37 16.96 -5.47
C ASN A 290 9.66 17.05 -6.30
N LEU A 291 9.57 16.90 -7.62
CA LEU A 291 10.73 17.06 -8.49
C LEU A 291 11.30 18.49 -8.38
N TYR A 292 10.47 19.54 -8.34
CA TYR A 292 10.95 20.89 -8.05
C TYR A 292 11.74 20.98 -6.75
N LYS A 293 11.15 20.52 -5.64
CA LYS A 293 11.79 20.61 -4.31
C LYS A 293 13.14 19.91 -4.29
N LYS A 294 13.20 18.69 -4.83
CA LYS A 294 14.44 17.89 -4.87
C LYS A 294 15.47 18.48 -5.83
N SER A 295 15.05 18.99 -6.99
CA SER A 295 15.96 19.66 -7.93
C SER A 295 16.56 20.95 -7.38
N ILE A 296 15.80 21.74 -6.62
CA ILE A 296 16.31 22.93 -5.92
C ILE A 296 17.41 22.51 -4.94
N LEU A 297 17.14 21.52 -4.08
CA LEU A 297 18.09 21.05 -3.09
C LEU A 297 19.36 20.44 -3.73
N ALA A 298 19.21 19.70 -4.83
CA ALA A 298 20.32 19.14 -5.59
C ALA A 298 21.20 20.24 -6.21
N ALA A 299 20.58 21.27 -6.80
CA ALA A 299 21.30 22.42 -7.35
C ALA A 299 22.03 23.22 -6.26
N GLU A 300 21.42 23.40 -5.08
CA GLU A 300 22.08 24.02 -3.93
C GLU A 300 23.26 23.16 -3.42
N THR A 301 23.11 21.83 -3.40
CA THR A 301 24.15 20.89 -2.95
C THR A 301 25.42 21.00 -3.79
N VAL A 302 25.29 21.23 -5.09
CA VAL A 302 26.43 21.42 -6.02
C VAL A 302 26.79 22.90 -6.24
N ASN A 303 26.19 23.83 -5.48
CA ASN A 303 26.37 25.28 -5.60
C ASN A 303 26.12 25.81 -7.04
N ASP A 304 25.09 25.31 -7.71
CA ASP A 304 24.66 25.80 -9.02
C ASP A 304 23.64 26.94 -8.87
N ASP A 305 23.93 28.09 -9.48
CA ASP A 305 23.07 29.28 -9.48
C ASP A 305 21.68 29.01 -10.10
N PHE A 306 21.54 27.93 -10.87
CA PHE A 306 20.24 27.51 -11.42
C PHE A 306 19.19 27.18 -10.36
N SER A 307 19.61 26.93 -9.10
CA SER A 307 18.72 26.83 -7.94
C SER A 307 17.77 28.03 -7.80
N GLY A 308 18.22 29.24 -8.15
CA GLY A 308 17.39 30.45 -8.12
C GLY A 308 16.24 30.42 -9.13
N GLU A 309 16.52 29.99 -10.36
CA GLU A 309 15.51 29.83 -11.42
C GLU A 309 14.51 28.73 -11.07
N LEU A 310 14.98 27.59 -10.55
CA LEU A 310 14.12 26.51 -10.09
C LEU A 310 13.16 26.95 -8.97
N ASN A 311 13.65 27.76 -8.03
CA ASN A 311 12.81 28.35 -6.99
C ASN A 311 11.72 29.24 -7.59
N TYR A 312 12.06 30.12 -8.54
CA TYR A 312 11.08 30.96 -9.23
C TYR A 312 10.01 30.11 -9.93
N GLN A 313 10.42 29.12 -10.73
CA GLN A 313 9.50 28.23 -11.43
C GLN A 313 8.61 27.43 -10.48
N TYR A 314 9.14 27.01 -9.32
CA TYR A 314 8.34 26.33 -8.31
C TYR A 314 7.25 27.23 -7.70
N GLN A 315 7.54 28.53 -7.49
CA GLN A 315 6.51 29.48 -7.04
C GLN A 315 5.42 29.69 -8.11
N GLU A 316 5.80 29.80 -9.38
CA GLU A 316 4.84 29.91 -10.49
C GLU A 316 3.98 28.64 -10.63
N TRP A 317 4.59 27.46 -10.48
CA TRP A 317 3.88 26.18 -10.45
C TRP A 317 2.83 26.17 -9.33
N LYS A 318 3.20 26.55 -8.11
CA LYS A 318 2.28 26.61 -6.94
C LYS A 318 1.06 27.49 -7.21
N LYS A 319 1.29 28.70 -7.75
CA LYS A 319 0.20 29.61 -8.16
C LYS A 319 -0.74 28.95 -9.18
N ARG A 320 -0.17 28.25 -10.17
CA ARG A 320 -0.93 27.56 -11.22
C ARG A 320 -1.81 26.44 -10.67
N VAL A 321 -1.36 25.72 -9.63
CA VAL A 321 -2.08 24.59 -9.03
C VAL A 321 -2.91 24.97 -7.79
N GLY A 322 -2.89 26.23 -7.37
CA GLY A 322 -3.67 26.73 -6.23
C GLY A 322 -3.17 26.27 -4.86
N ILE A 323 -1.85 26.07 -4.71
CA ILE A 323 -1.18 25.67 -3.45
C ILE A 323 -0.35 26.81 -2.88
#